data_AF-A0A2G1WA26-F1
#
_entry.id   AF-A0A2G1WA26-F1
#
_cell.length_a   1.000
_cell.length_b   1.000
_cell.length_c   1.000
_cell.angle_alpha   90.00
_cell.angle_beta   90.00
_cell.angle_gamma   90.00
#
_symmetry.space_group_name_H-M   'P 1'
#
loop_
_entity.id
_entity.type
_entity.pdbx_description
1 polymer ?
#
loop_
_entity_poly.entity_id
_entity_poly.type
_entity_poly.pdbx_seq_one_letter_code
_entity_poly.pdbx_strand_id
1 'polypeptide(L)'
;MLARLHRYFIASLFVCLGLGFADAPSAMAQITTRTRLGTQGDSTAKLYERLVNRLHATTQPQQDYLLEITKRVNERKLDLRLVVAIERYAIRRDSHYPFPFFERALKYEAAKRGITLPSIKLYQDQPIVTVPTY
;
A
#
# COMPACT_ATOMS: atom_id res chain seq x y z
N MET A 1 46.47 17.40 -40.25
CA MET A 1 46.85 18.52 -39.35
C MET A 1 46.13 18.33 -38.02
N LEU A 2 46.92 18.24 -36.95
CA LEU A 2 46.64 18.19 -35.51
C LEU A 2 45.59 17.22 -34.93
N ALA A 3 46.12 16.06 -34.53
CA ALA A 3 45.71 15.32 -33.35
C ALA A 3 46.20 16.01 -32.05
N ARG A 4 45.80 15.44 -30.89
CA ARG A 4 46.31 15.64 -29.51
C ARG A 4 45.73 16.82 -28.72
N LEU A 5 45.61 16.80 -27.39
CA LEU A 5 45.72 15.83 -26.30
C LEU A 5 45.73 16.74 -25.07
N HIS A 6 44.71 16.75 -24.20
CA HIS A 6 44.87 17.28 -22.83
C HIS A 6 43.80 16.74 -21.88
N ARG A 7 43.66 15.41 -21.88
CA ARG A 7 43.51 14.69 -20.61
C ARG A 7 44.85 14.87 -19.86
N TYR A 8 44.81 14.88 -18.53
CA TYR A 8 45.95 15.12 -17.61
C TYR A 8 46.23 16.61 -17.30
N PHE A 9 45.36 17.22 -16.49
CA PHE A 9 45.83 18.16 -15.48
C PHE A 9 45.60 17.50 -14.10
N ILE A 10 46.35 16.41 -13.91
CA ILE A 10 46.60 15.82 -12.60
C ILE A 10 47.67 16.71 -11.96
N ALA A 11 47.47 16.98 -10.68
CA ALA A 11 48.47 17.30 -9.66
C ALA A 11 48.37 18.71 -9.05
N SER A 12 48.49 18.69 -7.73
CA SER A 12 48.59 19.79 -6.77
C SER A 12 47.25 20.49 -6.48
N LEU A 13 46.80 20.60 -5.22
CA LEU A 13 47.58 20.70 -4.01
C LEU A 13 46.71 20.29 -2.81
N PHE A 14 47.32 19.44 -1.98
CA PHE A 14 46.99 19.10 -0.60
C PHE A 14 46.80 20.35 0.30
N VAL A 15 46.45 20.12 1.58
CA VAL A 15 46.56 21.05 2.75
C VAL A 15 45.25 21.83 2.99
N CYS A 16 44.52 21.79 4.11
CA CYS A 16 44.74 21.42 5.52
C CYS A 16 43.39 20.90 6.07
N LEU A 17 43.35 19.79 6.82
CA LEU A 17 43.48 19.74 8.28
C LEU A 17 42.47 20.63 9.02
N GLY A 18 41.39 20.02 9.49
CA GLY A 18 40.40 20.60 10.38
C GLY A 18 39.76 19.50 11.23
N LEU A 19 40.55 18.96 12.16
CA LEU A 19 40.10 18.09 13.24
C LEU A 19 39.03 18.82 14.08
N GLY A 20 37.78 18.40 13.94
CA GLY A 20 36.70 18.73 14.86
C GLY A 20 36.06 17.44 15.34
N PHE A 21 36.57 16.88 16.43
CA PHE A 21 35.87 15.85 17.21
C PHE A 21 34.63 16.50 17.82
N ALA A 22 33.47 16.32 17.18
CA ALA A 22 32.19 16.54 17.81
C ALA A 22 31.75 15.23 18.48
N ASP A 23 31.89 15.18 19.79
CA ASP A 23 31.37 14.11 20.64
C ASP A 23 29.84 14.13 20.55
N ALA A 24 29.27 13.18 19.82
CA ALA A 24 27.82 13.05 19.68
C ALA A 24 27.29 12.21 20.84
N PRO A 25 26.27 12.66 21.59
CA PRO A 25 25.66 11.82 22.62
C PRO A 25 25.03 10.59 21.97
N SER A 26 25.46 9.41 22.43
CA SER A 26 24.90 8.12 22.05
C SER A 26 23.47 8.01 22.58
N ALA A 27 22.52 8.44 21.76
CA ALA A 27 21.11 8.18 21.98
C ALA A 27 20.86 6.66 21.89
N MET A 28 20.71 6.02 23.05
CA MET A 28 20.31 4.62 23.15
C MET A 28 18.89 4.48 22.61
N ALA A 29 18.78 4.06 21.35
CA ALA A 29 17.52 3.69 20.73
C ALA A 29 16.92 2.51 21.51
N GLN A 30 15.86 2.76 22.29
CA GLN A 30 15.07 1.71 22.90
C GLN A 30 14.36 0.93 21.79
N ILE A 31 14.78 -0.32 21.58
CA ILE A 31 14.08 -1.26 20.71
C ILE A 31 12.79 -1.65 21.45
N THR A 32 11.73 -0.89 21.22
CA THR A 32 10.38 -1.32 21.59
C THR A 32 10.00 -2.47 20.65
N THR A 33 10.16 -3.70 21.14
CA THR A 33 9.60 -4.90 20.52
C THR A 33 8.09 -4.78 20.53
N ARG A 34 7.52 -4.31 19.42
CA ARG A 34 6.07 -4.21 19.23
C ARG A 34 5.50 -5.61 19.02
N THR A 35 5.23 -6.31 20.11
CA THR A 35 4.48 -7.57 20.10
C THR A 35 3.07 -7.31 19.57
N ARG A 36 2.81 -7.63 18.30
CA ARG A 36 1.45 -7.73 17.76
C ARG A 36 1.00 -9.18 17.84
N LEU A 37 0.52 -9.58 19.01
CA LEU A 37 -0.35 -10.75 19.13
C LEU A 37 -1.78 -10.26 18.84
N GLY A 38 -2.09 -10.09 17.55
CA GLY A 38 -3.43 -9.74 17.09
C GLY A 38 -4.07 -11.00 16.51
N THR A 39 -5.07 -11.52 17.22
CA THR A 39 -5.98 -12.56 16.75
C THR A 39 -6.35 -12.31 15.28
N GLN A 40 -6.03 -13.24 14.38
CA GLN A 40 -6.08 -12.98 12.94
C GLN A 40 -7.50 -12.64 12.43
N GLY A 41 -8.55 -13.16 13.09
CA GLY A 41 -9.96 -12.86 12.78
C GLY A 41 -10.35 -11.39 12.98
N ASP A 42 -9.81 -10.75 14.03
CA ASP A 42 -10.03 -9.33 14.33
C ASP A 42 -9.45 -8.41 13.27
N SER A 43 -8.33 -8.82 12.64
CA SER A 43 -7.60 -7.98 11.70
C SER A 43 -8.34 -7.80 10.38
N THR A 44 -9.07 -8.82 9.94
CA THR A 44 -9.88 -8.81 8.72
C THR A 44 -11.18 -8.00 8.88
N ALA A 45 -11.90 -8.17 9.99
CA ALA A 45 -13.07 -7.32 10.27
C ALA A 45 -12.68 -5.83 10.30
N LYS A 46 -11.56 -5.51 10.98
CA LYS A 46 -10.99 -4.16 11.01
C LYS A 46 -10.55 -3.63 9.64
N LEU A 47 -10.11 -4.51 8.73
CA LEU A 47 -9.76 -4.11 7.36
C LEU A 47 -11.01 -3.77 6.56
N TYR A 48 -12.03 -4.62 6.61
CA TYR A 48 -13.29 -4.39 5.91
C TYR A 48 -13.93 -3.07 6.32
N GLU A 49 -14.13 -2.86 7.62
CA GLU A 49 -14.70 -1.61 8.16
C GLU A 49 -13.88 -0.38 7.75
N ARG A 50 -12.54 -0.50 7.80
CA ARG A 50 -11.65 0.57 7.33
C ARG A 50 -11.92 0.91 5.87
N LEU A 51 -11.96 -0.10 5.00
CA LEU A 51 -12.11 0.11 3.55
C LEU A 51 -13.48 0.69 3.23
N VAL A 52 -14.56 0.18 3.85
CA VAL A 52 -15.91 0.69 3.64
C VAL A 52 -15.98 2.18 3.99
N ASN A 53 -15.47 2.54 5.16
CA ASN A 53 -15.50 3.91 5.64
C ASN A 53 -14.63 4.84 4.80
N ARG A 54 -13.38 4.45 4.52
CA ARG A 54 -12.40 5.34 3.86
C ARG A 54 -12.56 5.41 2.35
N LEU A 55 -13.21 4.41 1.74
CA LEU A 55 -13.52 4.42 0.31
C LEU A 55 -14.92 4.97 0.00
N HIS A 56 -15.69 5.37 1.02
CA HIS A 56 -17.09 5.78 0.87
C HIS A 56 -17.93 4.73 0.12
N ALA A 57 -17.76 3.45 0.47
CA ALA A 57 -18.48 2.34 -0.16
C ALA A 57 -19.92 2.25 0.39
N THR A 58 -20.80 3.15 -0.06
CA THR A 58 -22.16 3.28 0.47
C THR A 58 -23.15 2.29 -0.12
N THR A 59 -22.87 1.74 -1.31
CA THR A 59 -23.78 0.81 -1.98
C THR A 59 -23.47 -0.64 -1.63
N GLN A 60 -24.49 -1.50 -1.59
CA GLN A 60 -24.32 -2.93 -1.28
C GLN A 60 -23.31 -3.63 -2.22
N PRO A 61 -23.34 -3.44 -3.55
CA PRO A 61 -22.36 -4.06 -4.44
C PRO A 61 -20.91 -3.64 -4.16
N GLN A 62 -20.68 -2.40 -3.71
CA GLN A 62 -19.35 -1.94 -3.30
C GLN A 62 -18.89 -2.64 -2.02
N GLN A 63 -19.80 -2.80 -1.05
CA GLN A 63 -19.52 -3.50 0.19
C GLN A 63 -19.22 -4.99 -0.06
N ASP A 64 -20.02 -5.66 -0.89
CA ASP A 64 -19.81 -7.07 -1.25
C ASP A 64 -18.47 -7.27 -1.97
N TYR A 65 -18.11 -6.34 -2.86
CA TYR A 65 -16.79 -6.33 -3.48
C TYR A 65 -15.67 -6.22 -2.43
N LEU A 66 -15.78 -5.30 -1.47
CA LEU A 66 -14.77 -5.14 -0.40
C LEU A 66 -14.72 -6.34 0.55
N LEU A 67 -15.85 -7.01 0.77
CA LEU A 67 -15.93 -8.24 1.55
C LEU A 67 -15.13 -9.35 0.87
N GLU A 68 -15.29 -9.55 -0.44
CA GLU A 68 -14.50 -10.52 -1.22
C GLU A 68 -13.00 -10.17 -1.21
N ILE A 69 -12.63 -8.90 -1.35
CA ILE A 69 -11.22 -8.46 -1.23
C ILE A 69 -10.66 -8.82 0.14
N THR A 70 -11.41 -8.55 1.21
CA THR A 70 -10.99 -8.84 2.58
C THR A 70 -10.85 -10.34 2.82
N LYS A 71 -11.76 -11.15 2.25
CA LYS A 71 -11.68 -12.61 2.28
C LYS A 71 -10.41 -13.12 1.60
N ARG A 72 -10.08 -12.61 0.42
CA ARG A 72 -8.83 -12.97 -0.29
C ARG A 72 -7.57 -12.59 0.47
N VAL A 73 -7.60 -11.46 1.19
CA VAL A 73 -6.49 -11.07 2.09
C VAL A 73 -6.37 -12.05 3.25
N ASN A 74 -7.49 -12.47 3.86
CA ASN A 74 -7.49 -13.47 4.93
C ASN A 74 -6.89 -14.81 4.46
N GLU A 75 -7.28 -15.23 3.26
CA GLU A 75 -6.79 -16.45 2.60
C GLU A 75 -5.35 -16.32 2.09
N ARG A 76 -4.69 -15.18 2.30
CA ARG A 76 -3.33 -14.85 1.80
C ARG A 76 -3.19 -14.94 0.27
N LYS A 77 -4.30 -14.90 -0.46
CA LYS A 77 -4.35 -14.82 -1.93
C LYS A 77 -4.15 -13.40 -2.43
N LEU A 78 -4.24 -12.41 -1.55
CA LEU A 78 -3.99 -11.01 -1.84
C LEU A 78 -3.19 -10.39 -0.70
N ASP A 79 -2.14 -9.64 -1.02
CA ASP A 79 -1.29 -9.00 0.00
C ASP A 79 -2.03 -7.81 0.65
N LEU A 80 -2.14 -7.85 1.98
CA LEU A 80 -2.68 -6.75 2.79
C LEU A 80 -1.96 -5.43 2.51
N ARG A 81 -0.63 -5.45 2.35
CA ARG A 81 0.17 -4.24 2.12
C ARG A 81 -0.17 -3.61 0.79
N LEU A 82 -0.44 -4.43 -0.23
CA LEU A 82 -0.89 -3.95 -1.53
C LEU A 82 -2.24 -3.24 -1.39
N VAL A 83 -3.22 -3.87 -0.74
CA VAL A 83 -4.56 -3.30 -0.55
C VAL A 83 -4.48 -1.94 0.15
N VAL A 84 -3.74 -1.85 1.26
CA VAL A 84 -3.57 -0.59 2.01
C VAL A 84 -2.82 0.48 1.19
N ALA A 85 -1.83 0.09 0.37
CA ALA A 85 -1.14 1.03 -0.50
C ALA A 85 -2.08 1.61 -1.57
N ILE A 86 -2.95 0.78 -2.14
CA ILE A 86 -3.92 1.18 -3.16
C ILE A 86 -5.05 2.02 -2.55
N GLU A 87 -5.51 1.70 -1.35
CA GLU A 87 -6.44 2.54 -0.59
C GLU A 87 -5.90 3.97 -0.43
N ARG A 88 -4.66 4.10 0.04
CA ARG A 88 -3.99 5.42 0.19
C ARG A 88 -3.80 6.12 -1.14
N TYR A 89 -3.51 5.38 -2.21
CA TYR A 89 -3.45 5.95 -3.57
C TYR A 89 -4.80 6.51 -4.01
N ALA A 90 -5.87 5.74 -3.85
CA ALA A 90 -7.21 6.13 -4.26
C ALA A 90 -7.69 7.40 -3.54
N ILE A 91 -7.50 7.48 -2.22
CA ILE A 91 -7.84 8.66 -1.42
C ILE A 91 -7.04 9.90 -1.85
N ARG A 92 -5.75 9.74 -2.18
CA ARG A 92 -4.93 10.85 -2.69
C ARG A 92 -5.35 11.30 -4.09
N ARG A 93 -5.93 10.39 -4.88
CA ARG A 93 -6.35 10.67 -6.25
C ARG A 93 -7.66 11.46 -6.27
N ASP A 94 -8.63 11.03 -5.48
CA ASP A 94 -9.89 11.72 -5.25
C ASP A 94 -10.44 11.33 -3.88
N SER A 95 -10.46 12.28 -2.95
CA SER A 95 -10.95 12.05 -1.59
C SER A 95 -12.47 12.00 -1.49
N HIS A 96 -13.20 12.58 -2.45
CA HIS A 96 -14.67 12.61 -2.43
C HIS A 96 -15.22 11.29 -2.94
N TYR A 97 -14.64 10.76 -4.02
CA TYR A 97 -15.07 9.51 -4.64
C TYR A 97 -13.90 8.55 -4.93
N PRO A 98 -13.24 8.01 -3.89
CA PRO A 98 -12.03 7.18 -4.02
C PRO A 98 -12.30 5.77 -4.59
N PHE A 99 -13.49 5.20 -4.39
CA PHE A 99 -13.77 3.79 -4.68
C PHE A 99 -13.41 3.33 -6.11
N PRO A 100 -13.80 4.03 -7.20
CA PRO A 100 -13.49 3.56 -8.56
C PRO A 100 -11.99 3.55 -8.85
N PHE A 101 -11.22 4.48 -8.26
CA PHE A 101 -9.77 4.51 -8.40
C PHE A 101 -9.12 3.33 -7.66
N PHE A 102 -9.65 2.99 -6.49
CA PHE A 102 -9.25 1.81 -5.74
C PHE A 102 -9.50 0.53 -6.54
N GLU A 103 -10.72 0.32 -7.05
CA GLU A 103 -11.07 -0.88 -7.83
C GLU A 103 -10.14 -1.05 -9.03
N ARG A 104 -10.02 0.00 -9.86
CA ARG A 104 -9.21 -0.03 -11.08
C ARG A 104 -7.73 -0.31 -10.79
N ALA A 105 -7.16 0.39 -9.81
CA ALA A 105 -5.75 0.24 -9.47
C ALA A 105 -5.46 -1.12 -8.82
N LEU A 106 -6.35 -1.60 -7.95
CA LEU A 106 -6.19 -2.90 -7.30
C LEU A 106 -6.28 -4.02 -8.33
N LYS A 107 -7.25 -3.96 -9.25
CA LYS A 107 -7.40 -4.93 -10.34
C LYS A 107 -6.16 -4.98 -11.21
N TYR A 108 -5.62 -3.82 -11.60
CA TYR A 108 -4.41 -3.74 -12.40
C TYR A 108 -3.18 -4.32 -11.68
N GLU A 109 -2.98 -3.96 -10.41
CA GLU A 109 -1.85 -4.44 -9.62
C GLU A 109 -1.95 -5.92 -9.25
N ALA A 110 -3.16 -6.43 -8.99
CA ALA A 110 -3.40 -7.84 -8.77
C ALA A 110 -3.10 -8.66 -10.04
N ALA A 111 -3.52 -8.18 -11.20
CA ALA A 111 -3.29 -8.84 -12.48
C ALA A 111 -1.79 -9.02 -12.78
N LYS A 112 -0.95 -8.02 -12.47
CA LYS A 112 0.52 -8.13 -12.60
C LYS A 112 1.13 -9.26 -11.77
N ARG A 113 0.44 -9.67 -10.70
CA ARG A 113 0.86 -10.73 -9.76
C ARG A 113 0.15 -12.05 -10.05
N GLY A 114 -0.55 -12.17 -11.20
CA GLY A 114 -1.29 -13.36 -11.59
C GLY A 114 -2.60 -13.57 -10.81
N ILE A 115 -3.09 -12.56 -10.09
CA ILE A 115 -4.31 -12.64 -9.30
C ILE A 115 -5.44 -11.95 -10.06
N THR A 116 -6.42 -12.73 -10.53
CA THR A 116 -7.61 -12.20 -11.19
C THR A 116 -8.65 -11.79 -10.15
N LEU A 117 -8.95 -10.49 -10.09
CA LEU A 117 -10.01 -9.94 -9.24
C LEU A 117 -11.31 -9.76 -10.05
N PRO A 118 -12.48 -10.05 -9.46
CA PRO A 118 -13.77 -9.72 -10.07
C PRO A 118 -13.88 -8.19 -10.25
N SER A 119 -14.73 -7.75 -11.17
CA SER A 119 -15.11 -6.33 -11.23
C SER A 119 -16.38 -6.11 -10.42
N ILE A 120 -16.57 -4.91 -9.89
CA ILE A 120 -17.79 -4.55 -9.17
C ILE A 120 -19.06 -4.79 -9.99
N LYS A 121 -18.98 -4.69 -11.33
CA LYS A 121 -20.11 -4.96 -12.23
C LYS A 121 -20.76 -6.32 -11.99
N LEU A 122 -19.97 -7.33 -11.61
CA LEU A 122 -20.50 -8.66 -11.29
C LEU A 122 -21.45 -8.67 -10.09
N TYR A 123 -21.31 -7.70 -9.18
CA TYR A 123 -22.14 -7.54 -7.98
C TYR A 123 -23.35 -6.62 -8.21
N GLN A 124 -23.36 -5.85 -9.31
CA GLN A 124 -24.49 -5.00 -9.67
C GLN A 124 -25.65 -5.80 -10.24
N ASP A 125 -25.34 -6.91 -10.91
CA ASP A 125 -26.32 -7.78 -11.58
C ASP A 125 -26.79 -8.95 -10.70
N GLN A 126 -26.30 -9.08 -9.46
CA GLN A 126 -26.78 -10.12 -8.55
C GLN A 126 -28.07 -9.67 -7.85
N PRO A 127 -29.16 -10.45 -7.92
CA PRO A 127 -30.35 -10.18 -7.13
C PRO A 127 -29.98 -10.28 -5.65
N ILE A 128 -30.42 -9.29 -4.86
CA ILE A 128 -30.18 -9.19 -3.42
C ILE A 128 -30.54 -10.53 -2.77
N VAL A 129 -29.55 -11.34 -2.41
CA VAL A 129 -29.79 -12.57 -1.66
C VAL A 129 -30.12 -12.13 -0.24
N THR A 130 -31.41 -12.04 0.07
CA THR A 130 -31.90 -11.81 1.42
C THR A 130 -31.34 -12.92 2.31
N VAL A 131 -30.43 -12.55 3.21
CA VAL A 131 -29.91 -13.45 4.24
C VAL A 131 -31.12 -13.90 5.08
N PRO A 132 -31.42 -15.21 5.20
CA PRO A 132 -32.51 -15.66 6.05
C PRO A 132 -32.17 -15.35 7.51
N THR A 133 -32.97 -14.48 8.12
CA THR A 133 -33.00 -14.27 9.57
C THR A 133 -33.58 -15.54 10.20
N TYR A 134 -32.76 -16.26 10.96
CA TYR A 134 -33.20 -17.38 11.82
C TYR A 134 -33.79 -16.85 13.13
#